data_AF-A0A3D0ELE6-F1
#
_entry.id   AF-A0A3D0ELE6-F1
#
_cell.length_a   1.000
_cell.length_b   1.000
_cell.length_c   1.000
_cell.angle_alpha   90.00
_cell.angle_beta   90.00
_cell.angle_gamma   90.00
#
_symmetry.space_group_name_H-M   'P 1'
#
loop_
_entity.id
_entity.type
_entity.pdbx_description
1 polymer ?
#
loop_
_entity_poly.entity_id
_entity_poly.type
_entity_poly.pdbx_seq_one_letter_code
_entity_poly.pdbx_strand_id
1 'polypeptide(L)'
;MNLMLYLAVVMIWGTTWIAIFLQQEAAETPVLVAVFWRFLLASLVMLAILKLMRRLRALDKRDHLFCLLQGCCVFGFNFVCFYHAAAWISSGLESVIFSMAVLYNALNSWIFFRQRPSFRLLPAAVLGLGGIVALFWNDIQAAHPAPQLLWGVGLSALGTLGFSFGNMISLRHQRRQRDVLTTNSYAMLYGALVMAALALLNGDSLAPALNVQWLSAMGYLAIFGSVLGFGAYFTLVGRIGASQAAYSTLLFPLVALTLSTLYEGYHWHSNAIVGLVMILAGNMVMFVRWPTPRRLRPA
;
A
#
# COMPACT_ATOMS: atom_id res chain seq x y z
N MET A 1 -8.41 23.60 -2.28
CA MET A 1 -8.52 22.41 -3.16
C MET A 1 -7.47 21.34 -2.90
N ASN A 2 -6.17 21.66 -2.73
CA ASN A 2 -5.15 20.64 -2.44
C ASN A 2 -5.33 19.95 -1.07
N LEU A 3 -5.76 20.70 -0.04
CA LEU A 3 -6.08 20.12 1.28
C LEU A 3 -7.21 19.08 1.21
N MET A 4 -8.27 19.35 0.44
CA MET A 4 -9.38 18.41 0.26
C MET A 4 -8.92 17.11 -0.42
N LEU A 5 -8.10 17.21 -1.48
CA LEU A 5 -7.51 16.02 -2.13
C LEU A 5 -6.61 15.24 -1.17
N TYR A 6 -5.83 15.95 -0.37
CA TYR A 6 -4.95 15.36 0.61
C TYR A 6 -5.74 14.61 1.69
N LEU A 7 -6.73 15.25 2.30
CA LEU A 7 -7.63 14.63 3.27
C LEU A 7 -8.40 13.45 2.66
N ALA A 8 -8.86 13.56 1.42
CA ALA A 8 -9.54 12.47 0.72
C ALA A 8 -8.63 11.24 0.58
N VAL A 9 -7.38 11.41 0.16
CA VAL A 9 -6.43 10.29 0.05
C VAL A 9 -6.17 9.66 1.43
N VAL A 10 -5.95 10.48 2.46
CA VAL A 10 -5.71 10.01 3.83
C VAL A 10 -6.90 9.21 4.37
N MET A 11 -8.11 9.74 4.19
CA MET A 11 -9.32 9.07 4.65
C MET A 11 -9.56 7.79 3.86
N ILE A 12 -9.52 7.83 2.52
CA ILE A 12 -9.78 6.67 1.66
C ILE A 12 -8.80 5.53 1.93
N TRP A 13 -7.49 5.80 1.94
CA TRP A 13 -6.50 4.73 2.17
C TRP A 13 -6.32 4.38 3.64
N GLY A 14 -6.71 5.25 4.56
CA GLY A 14 -6.84 4.92 5.98
C GLY A 14 -7.99 3.96 6.26
N THR A 15 -9.14 4.16 5.63
CA THR A 15 -10.34 3.31 5.80
C THR A 15 -10.31 2.03 4.96
N THR A 16 -9.45 1.92 3.93
CA THR A 16 -9.35 0.67 3.17
C THR A 16 -8.88 -0.51 4.00
N TRP A 17 -8.11 -0.28 5.07
CA TRP A 17 -7.65 -1.33 5.98
C TRP A 17 -8.82 -2.02 6.68
N ILE A 18 -9.70 -1.24 7.33
CA ILE A 18 -10.90 -1.79 7.97
C ILE A 18 -11.87 -2.38 6.95
N ALA A 19 -11.95 -1.83 5.73
CA ALA A 19 -12.81 -2.40 4.69
C ALA A 19 -12.30 -3.78 4.19
N ILE A 20 -10.99 -4.04 4.20
CA ILE A 20 -10.42 -5.37 3.94
C ILE A 20 -10.83 -6.33 5.05
N PHE A 21 -10.68 -5.91 6.31
CA PHE A 21 -11.09 -6.70 7.47
C PHE A 21 -12.58 -7.09 7.40
N LEU A 22 -13.47 -6.11 7.19
CA LEU A 22 -14.92 -6.34 7.08
C LEU A 22 -15.29 -7.23 5.89
N GLN A 23 -14.52 -7.20 4.80
CA GLN A 23 -14.72 -8.09 3.66
C GLN A 23 -14.38 -9.54 4.01
N GLN A 24 -13.32 -9.76 4.78
CA GLN A 24 -12.90 -11.11 5.18
C GLN A 24 -13.82 -11.71 6.24
N GLU A 25 -14.33 -10.90 7.18
CA GLU A 25 -15.32 -11.35 8.15
C GLU A 25 -16.67 -11.71 7.49
N ALA A 26 -17.03 -11.04 6.40
CA ALA A 26 -18.35 -11.20 5.78
C ALA A 26 -18.58 -12.58 5.14
N ALA A 27 -17.52 -13.23 4.66
CA ALA A 27 -17.58 -14.53 4.03
C ALA A 27 -16.19 -15.17 3.97
N GLU A 28 -16.13 -16.49 4.08
CA GLU A 28 -14.94 -17.31 3.84
C GLU A 28 -14.60 -17.39 2.33
N THR A 29 -14.46 -16.23 1.69
CA THR A 29 -14.08 -16.13 0.29
C THR A 29 -12.56 -16.28 0.18
N PRO A 30 -12.04 -17.14 -0.71
CA PRO A 30 -10.60 -17.24 -0.93
C PRO A 30 -9.98 -15.88 -1.25
N VAL A 31 -8.82 -15.60 -0.64
CA VAL A 31 -8.13 -14.30 -0.77
C VAL A 31 -7.89 -13.93 -2.23
N LEU A 32 -7.49 -14.90 -3.06
CA LEU A 32 -7.26 -14.69 -4.49
C LEU A 32 -8.52 -14.21 -5.22
N VAL A 33 -9.70 -14.73 -4.86
CA VAL A 33 -10.99 -14.36 -5.44
C VAL A 33 -11.40 -12.96 -5.01
N ALA A 34 -11.20 -12.60 -3.75
CA ALA A 34 -11.47 -11.25 -3.25
C ALA A 34 -10.57 -10.21 -3.96
N VAL A 35 -9.27 -10.48 -4.05
CA VAL A 35 -8.30 -9.60 -4.72
C VAL A 35 -8.60 -9.50 -6.22
N PHE A 36 -8.97 -10.62 -6.87
CA PHE A 36 -9.40 -10.65 -8.27
C PHE A 36 -10.57 -9.69 -8.53
N TRP A 37 -11.67 -9.83 -7.81
CA TRP A 37 -12.88 -9.03 -8.05
C TRP A 37 -12.63 -7.54 -7.81
N ARG A 38 -11.86 -7.19 -6.77
CA ARG A 38 -11.49 -5.80 -6.46
C ARG A 38 -10.77 -5.15 -7.64
N PHE A 39 -9.72 -5.80 -8.13
CA PHE A 39 -8.88 -5.22 -9.18
C PHE A 39 -9.45 -5.39 -10.58
N LEU A 40 -10.26 -6.41 -10.83
CA LEU A 40 -11.01 -6.53 -12.08
C LEU A 40 -11.98 -5.35 -12.21
N LEU A 41 -12.85 -5.14 -11.21
CA LEU A 41 -13.84 -4.05 -11.25
C LEU A 41 -13.15 -2.69 -11.36
N ALA A 42 -12.14 -2.45 -10.52
CA ALA A 42 -11.44 -1.17 -10.52
C ALA A 42 -10.66 -0.92 -11.83
N SER A 43 -10.04 -1.94 -12.42
CA SER A 43 -9.34 -1.79 -13.70
C SER A 43 -10.30 -1.52 -14.86
N LEU A 44 -11.44 -2.22 -14.93
CA LEU A 44 -12.45 -1.98 -15.95
C LEU A 44 -13.00 -0.55 -15.87
N VAL A 45 -13.33 -0.09 -14.67
CA VAL A 45 -13.80 1.29 -14.44
C VAL A 45 -12.71 2.30 -14.82
N MET A 46 -11.47 2.10 -14.38
CA MET A 46 -10.39 3.06 -14.65
C MET A 46 -10.01 3.10 -16.14
N LEU A 47 -9.99 1.96 -16.83
CA LEU A 47 -9.80 1.88 -18.29
C LEU A 47 -10.96 2.56 -19.04
N ALA A 48 -12.20 2.36 -18.61
CA ALA A 48 -13.37 3.00 -19.21
C ALA A 48 -13.30 4.53 -19.06
N ILE A 49 -13.01 5.03 -17.85
CA ILE A 49 -12.83 6.46 -17.58
C ILE A 49 -11.71 7.03 -18.45
N LEU A 50 -10.54 6.39 -18.49
CA LEU A 50 -9.42 6.86 -19.31
C LEU A 50 -9.75 6.86 -20.82
N LYS A 51 -10.51 5.88 -21.29
CA LYS A 51 -10.96 5.81 -22.69
C LYS A 51 -11.94 6.94 -23.00
N LEU A 52 -12.95 7.16 -22.14
CA LEU A 52 -13.94 8.23 -22.29
C LEU A 52 -13.31 9.62 -22.23
N MET A 53 -12.32 9.82 -21.35
CA MET A 53 -11.54 11.06 -21.26
C MET A 53 -10.50 11.23 -22.37
N ARG A 54 -10.38 10.27 -23.31
CA ARG A 54 -9.34 10.24 -24.36
C ARG A 54 -7.91 10.35 -23.79
N ARG A 55 -7.71 9.87 -22.56
CA ARG A 55 -6.43 9.84 -21.86
C ARG A 55 -5.74 8.48 -21.92
N LEU A 56 -6.47 7.43 -22.31
CA LEU A 56 -5.90 6.09 -22.48
C LEU A 56 -4.82 6.11 -23.56
N ARG A 57 -3.57 5.83 -23.16
CA ARG A 57 -2.43 5.80 -24.08
C ARG A 57 -2.10 4.37 -24.49
N ALA A 58 -1.69 4.19 -25.74
CA ALA A 58 -1.16 2.92 -26.21
C ALA A 58 0.19 2.62 -25.53
N LEU A 59 0.40 1.36 -25.16
CA LEU A 59 1.64 0.87 -24.59
C LEU A 59 2.33 -0.07 -25.57
N ASP A 60 3.67 -0.12 -25.53
CA ASP A 60 4.43 -1.10 -26.29
C ASP A 60 4.35 -2.48 -25.62
N LYS A 61 4.69 -3.56 -26.35
CA LYS A 61 4.65 -4.94 -25.81
C LYS A 61 5.48 -5.10 -24.54
N ARG A 62 6.61 -4.39 -24.44
CA ARG A 62 7.49 -4.45 -23.26
C ARG A 62 6.82 -3.77 -22.07
N ASP A 63 6.18 -2.64 -22.27
CA ASP A 63 5.47 -1.92 -21.23
C ASP A 63 4.25 -2.71 -20.74
N HIS A 64 3.57 -3.48 -21.59
CA HIS A 64 2.58 -4.46 -21.15
C HIS A 64 3.19 -5.56 -20.26
N LEU A 65 4.37 -6.11 -20.61
CA LEU A 65 5.07 -7.07 -19.76
C LEU A 65 5.42 -6.47 -18.39
N PHE A 66 5.89 -5.22 -18.35
CA PHE A 66 6.15 -4.55 -17.07
C PHE A 66 4.85 -4.23 -16.31
N CYS A 67 3.73 -3.95 -16.99
CA CYS A 67 2.44 -3.85 -16.33
C CYS A 67 2.03 -5.18 -15.70
N LEU A 68 2.27 -6.32 -16.38
CA LEU A 68 2.03 -7.65 -15.80
C LEU A 68 2.88 -7.87 -14.55
N LEU A 69 4.20 -7.59 -14.62
CA LEU A 69 5.10 -7.70 -13.46
C LEU A 69 4.66 -6.77 -12.31
N GLN A 70 4.26 -5.54 -12.61
CA GLN A 70 3.71 -4.61 -11.62
C GLN A 70 2.41 -5.16 -11.01
N GLY A 71 1.56 -5.77 -11.83
CA GLY A 71 0.35 -6.49 -11.42
C GLY A 71 0.67 -7.60 -10.43
N CYS A 72 1.62 -8.48 -10.75
CA CYS A 72 2.06 -9.56 -9.86
C CYS A 72 2.62 -9.03 -8.54
N CYS A 73 3.39 -7.93 -8.55
CA CYS A 73 4.00 -7.38 -7.35
C CYS A 73 3.00 -6.63 -6.45
N VAL A 74 2.30 -5.63 -7.00
CA VAL A 74 1.43 -4.72 -6.24
C VAL A 74 0.01 -5.23 -6.11
N PHE A 75 -0.59 -5.75 -7.18
CA PHE A 75 -2.00 -6.15 -7.19
C PHE A 75 -2.22 -7.65 -6.95
N GLY A 76 -1.13 -8.41 -6.84
CA GLY A 76 -1.11 -9.82 -6.46
C GLY A 76 -0.40 -10.01 -5.12
N PHE A 77 0.91 -10.27 -5.18
CA PHE A 77 1.74 -10.62 -4.03
C PHE A 77 1.55 -9.70 -2.81
N ASN A 78 1.58 -8.38 -3.01
CA ASN A 78 1.32 -7.42 -1.93
C ASN A 78 -0.04 -7.63 -1.24
N PHE A 79 -1.15 -7.60 -1.99
CA PHE A 79 -2.48 -7.75 -1.39
C PHE A 79 -2.71 -9.16 -0.84
N VAL A 80 -2.20 -10.21 -1.48
CA VAL A 80 -2.30 -11.58 -0.94
C VAL A 80 -1.61 -11.67 0.42
N CYS A 81 -0.40 -11.11 0.55
CA CYS A 81 0.29 -11.06 1.83
C CYS A 81 -0.50 -10.28 2.90
N PHE A 82 -1.05 -9.11 2.57
CA PHE A 82 -1.84 -8.31 3.52
C PHE A 82 -3.16 -9.00 3.91
N TYR A 83 -3.91 -9.55 2.95
CA TYR A 83 -5.13 -10.29 3.27
C TYR A 83 -4.85 -11.52 4.15
N HIS A 84 -3.72 -12.20 3.97
CA HIS A 84 -3.34 -13.29 4.88
C HIS A 84 -2.81 -12.79 6.23
N ALA A 85 -2.18 -11.61 6.28
CA ALA A 85 -1.69 -11.01 7.53
C ALA A 85 -2.82 -10.49 8.41
N ALA A 86 -3.91 -10.00 7.81
CA ALA A 86 -5.10 -9.52 8.50
C ALA A 86 -5.81 -10.60 9.36
N ALA A 87 -5.52 -11.89 9.12
CA ALA A 87 -5.98 -12.98 9.98
C ALA A 87 -5.22 -13.07 11.33
N TRP A 88 -4.09 -12.36 11.47
CA TRP A 88 -3.16 -12.50 12.59
C TRP A 88 -2.86 -11.20 13.31
N ILE A 89 -2.97 -10.06 12.63
CA ILE A 89 -2.75 -8.73 13.20
C ILE A 89 -3.85 -7.77 12.75
N SER A 90 -4.16 -6.77 13.56
CA SER A 90 -5.20 -5.79 13.23
C SER A 90 -4.82 -4.95 12.01
N SER A 91 -5.84 -4.50 11.27
CA SER A 91 -5.65 -3.72 10.04
C SER A 91 -4.91 -2.40 10.29
N GLY A 92 -5.04 -1.85 11.50
CA GLY A 92 -4.26 -0.72 11.99
C GLY A 92 -2.76 -1.03 12.08
N LEU A 93 -2.36 -2.19 12.61
CA LEU A 93 -0.95 -2.58 12.66
C LEU A 93 -0.38 -2.85 11.28
N GLU A 94 -1.17 -3.44 10.38
CA GLU A 94 -0.76 -3.62 8.98
C GLU A 94 -0.41 -2.28 8.32
N SER A 95 -1.25 -1.27 8.53
CA SER A 95 -1.04 0.06 7.97
C SER A 95 0.25 0.72 8.49
N VAL A 96 0.59 0.48 9.77
CA VAL A 96 1.83 0.95 10.38
C VAL A 96 3.04 0.30 9.71
N ILE A 97 3.02 -1.03 9.55
CA ILE A 97 4.09 -1.76 8.87
C ILE A 97 4.19 -1.31 7.40
N PHE A 98 3.05 -1.15 6.72
CA PHE A 98 3.00 -0.67 5.34
C PHE A 98 3.61 0.71 5.15
N SER A 99 3.49 1.60 6.14
CA SER A 99 4.11 2.94 6.10
C SER A 99 5.63 2.89 5.89
N MET A 100 6.27 1.77 6.25
CA MET A 100 7.70 1.50 6.05
C MET A 100 8.06 1.26 4.58
N ALA A 101 7.08 1.24 3.67
CA ALA A 101 7.29 1.25 2.22
C ALA A 101 8.26 2.34 1.77
N VAL A 102 8.34 3.47 2.50
CA VAL A 102 9.30 4.55 2.21
C VAL A 102 10.75 4.05 2.29
N LEU A 103 11.08 3.22 3.28
CA LEU A 103 12.41 2.65 3.46
C LEU A 103 12.72 1.63 2.36
N TYR A 104 11.77 0.72 2.09
CA TYR A 104 11.90 -0.24 0.99
C TYR A 104 12.08 0.46 -0.35
N ASN A 105 11.31 1.51 -0.62
CA ASN A 105 11.40 2.29 -1.85
C ASN A 105 12.76 2.98 -1.99
N ALA A 106 13.31 3.55 -0.92
CA ALA A 106 14.62 4.18 -0.95
C ALA A 106 15.74 3.16 -1.25
N LEU A 107 15.70 2.00 -0.60
CA LEU A 107 16.67 0.92 -0.81
C LEU A 107 16.57 0.34 -2.24
N ASN A 108 15.36 -0.01 -2.68
CA ASN A 108 15.13 -0.55 -4.01
C ASN A 108 15.46 0.48 -5.10
N SER A 109 15.20 1.77 -4.88
CA SER A 109 15.59 2.82 -5.84
C SER A 109 17.11 2.90 -6.00
N TRP A 110 17.86 2.63 -4.93
CA TRP A 110 19.31 2.52 -5.01
C TRP A 110 19.75 1.27 -5.77
N ILE A 111 19.17 0.10 -5.47
CA ILE A 111 19.52 -1.18 -6.11
C ILE A 111 19.24 -1.15 -7.62
N PHE A 112 18.00 -0.81 -8.02
CA PHE A 112 17.56 -0.91 -9.41
C PHE A 112 17.96 0.28 -10.28
N PHE A 113 18.06 1.47 -9.68
CA PHE A 113 18.28 2.71 -10.44
C PHE A 113 19.52 3.48 -10.03
N ARG A 114 20.34 2.95 -9.12
CA ARG A 114 21.56 3.60 -8.59
C ARG A 114 21.30 4.99 -8.00
N GLN A 115 20.07 5.26 -7.57
CA GLN A 115 19.72 6.49 -6.85
C GLN A 115 20.21 6.35 -5.41
N ARG A 116 21.40 6.91 -5.11
CA ARG A 116 21.99 6.81 -3.77
C ARG A 116 20.99 7.28 -2.70
N PRO A 117 20.76 6.48 -1.65
CA PRO A 117 19.85 6.86 -0.61
C PRO A 117 20.42 8.08 0.13
N SER A 118 19.52 8.91 0.65
CA SER A 118 19.93 10.01 1.50
C SER A 118 20.59 9.45 2.78
N PHE A 119 21.52 10.20 3.36
CA PHE A 119 22.07 9.92 4.70
C PHE A 119 20.98 9.78 5.78
N ARG A 120 19.77 10.28 5.50
CA ARG A 120 18.54 10.12 6.30
C ARG A 120 18.04 8.68 6.39
N LEU A 121 18.40 7.81 5.44
CA LEU A 121 17.91 6.43 5.40
C LEU A 121 18.29 5.64 6.65
N LEU A 122 19.54 5.79 7.12
CA LEU A 122 20.01 5.04 8.28
C LEU A 122 19.25 5.41 9.57
N PRO A 123 19.18 6.68 10.01
CA PRO A 123 18.40 7.03 11.21
C PRO A 123 16.91 6.73 11.04
N ALA A 124 16.34 6.92 9.83
CA ALA A 124 14.95 6.55 9.57
C ALA A 124 14.70 5.04 9.69
N ALA A 125 15.63 4.21 9.20
CA ALA A 125 15.55 2.76 9.31
C ALA A 125 15.71 2.30 10.76
N VAL A 126 16.61 2.90 11.53
CA VAL A 126 16.76 2.60 12.96
C VAL A 126 15.48 2.94 13.73
N LEU A 127 14.92 4.13 13.51
CA LEU A 127 13.67 4.54 14.15
C LEU A 127 12.49 3.65 13.73
N GLY A 128 12.37 3.37 12.43
CA GLY A 128 11.30 2.53 11.92
C GLY A 128 11.39 1.09 12.42
N LEU A 129 12.54 0.43 12.27
CA LEU A 129 12.72 -0.96 12.70
C LEU A 129 12.65 -1.08 14.22
N GLY A 130 13.27 -0.15 14.96
CA GLY A 130 13.15 -0.07 16.41
C GLY A 130 11.70 0.16 16.84
N GLY A 131 10.94 0.95 16.09
CA GLY A 131 9.53 1.18 16.34
C GLY A 131 8.67 -0.06 16.10
N ILE A 132 8.97 -0.89 15.09
CA ILE A 132 8.30 -2.19 14.90
C ILE A 132 8.58 -3.10 16.12
N VAL A 133 9.83 -3.18 16.55
CA VAL A 133 10.21 -3.99 17.74
C VAL A 133 9.50 -3.49 18.99
N ALA A 134 9.44 -2.18 19.21
CA ALA A 134 8.75 -1.58 20.34
C ALA A 134 7.23 -1.86 20.28
N LEU A 135 6.65 -1.74 19.08
CA LEU A 135 5.22 -1.93 18.87
C LEU A 135 4.76 -3.34 19.27
N PHE A 136 5.54 -4.36 18.90
CA PHE A 136 5.25 -5.77 19.19
C PHE A 136 6.00 -6.30 20.43
N TRP A 137 6.58 -5.41 21.26
CA TRP A 137 7.44 -5.82 22.38
C TRP A 137 6.74 -6.74 23.38
N ASN A 138 5.51 -6.41 23.78
CA ASN A 138 4.73 -7.23 24.71
C ASN A 138 4.38 -8.60 24.12
N ASP A 139 4.08 -8.66 22.83
CA ASP A 139 3.78 -9.91 22.13
C ASP A 139 5.01 -10.82 22.02
N ILE A 140 6.20 -10.23 21.86
CA ILE A 140 7.48 -10.94 21.83
C ILE A 140 7.85 -11.48 23.21
N GLN A 141 7.56 -10.72 24.27
CA GLN A 141 7.90 -11.07 25.66
C GLN A 141 6.84 -11.92 26.37
N ALA A 142 5.71 -12.18 25.72
CA ALA A 142 4.64 -12.98 26.31
C ALA A 142 5.15 -14.38 26.69
N ALA A 143 4.72 -14.90 27.84
CA ALA A 143 5.11 -16.22 28.36
C ALA A 143 4.83 -17.37 27.37
N HIS A 144 3.88 -17.16 26.46
CA HIS A 144 3.65 -17.99 25.29
C HIS A 144 3.73 -17.08 24.05
N PRO A 145 4.91 -16.96 23.40
CA PRO A 145 5.05 -16.17 22.19
C PRO A 145 4.08 -16.73 21.15
N ALA A 146 3.20 -15.91 20.58
CA ALA A 146 2.27 -16.32 19.53
C ALA A 146 3.00 -16.31 18.18
N PRO A 147 3.49 -17.46 17.66
CA PRO A 147 4.29 -17.45 16.42
C PRO A 147 3.48 -16.95 15.22
N GLN A 148 2.15 -17.03 15.32
CA GLN A 148 1.22 -16.55 14.32
C GLN A 148 1.25 -15.02 14.16
N LEU A 149 1.50 -14.27 15.23
CA LEU A 149 1.61 -12.81 15.14
C LEU A 149 2.87 -12.41 14.37
N LEU A 150 4.00 -13.09 14.59
CA LEU A 150 5.21 -12.91 13.80
C LEU A 150 4.99 -13.27 12.32
N TRP A 151 4.11 -14.24 12.04
CA TRP A 151 3.70 -14.56 10.67
C TRP A 151 2.95 -13.40 10.02
N GLY A 152 1.99 -12.78 10.72
CA GLY A 152 1.30 -11.56 10.26
C GLY A 152 2.28 -10.42 9.98
N VAL A 153 3.19 -10.13 10.90
CA VAL A 153 4.24 -9.10 10.72
C VAL A 153 5.13 -9.40 9.51
N GLY A 154 5.59 -10.65 9.39
CA GLY A 154 6.42 -11.09 8.26
C GLY A 154 5.70 -10.97 6.92
N LEU A 155 4.43 -11.38 6.86
CA LEU A 155 3.58 -11.23 5.68
C LEU A 155 3.36 -9.76 5.34
N SER A 156 3.03 -8.88 6.29
CA SER A 156 2.90 -7.44 6.02
C SER A 156 4.22 -6.81 5.53
N ALA A 157 5.36 -7.22 6.07
CA ALA A 157 6.67 -6.76 5.62
C ALA A 157 6.99 -7.23 4.18
N LEU A 158 6.72 -8.50 3.88
CA LEU A 158 6.85 -9.07 2.52
C LEU A 158 5.88 -8.39 1.54
N GLY A 159 4.64 -8.16 1.95
CA GLY A 159 3.67 -7.42 1.18
C GLY A 159 4.16 -6.00 0.87
N THR A 160 4.70 -5.31 1.87
CA THR A 160 5.30 -3.97 1.72
C THR A 160 6.48 -3.97 0.73
N LEU A 161 7.31 -5.02 0.76
CA LEU A 161 8.37 -5.23 -0.23
C LEU A 161 7.80 -5.42 -1.65
N GLY A 162 6.73 -6.22 -1.80
CA GLY A 162 5.99 -6.38 -3.05
C GLY A 162 5.48 -5.06 -3.62
N PHE A 163 4.91 -4.23 -2.75
CA PHE A 163 4.49 -2.88 -3.12
C PHE A 163 5.67 -2.03 -3.61
N SER A 164 6.82 -2.14 -2.94
CA SER A 164 8.03 -1.43 -3.34
C SER A 164 8.56 -1.87 -4.71
N PHE A 165 8.56 -3.17 -5.03
CA PHE A 165 8.94 -3.65 -6.35
C PHE A 165 8.05 -3.09 -7.46
N GLY A 166 6.72 -3.07 -7.26
CA GLY A 166 5.85 -2.44 -8.26
C GLY A 166 6.01 -0.93 -8.34
N ASN A 167 6.38 -0.25 -7.25
CA ASN A 167 6.79 1.16 -7.31
C ASN A 167 8.03 1.37 -8.18
N MET A 168 9.00 0.45 -8.15
CA MET A 168 10.17 0.52 -9.05
C MET A 168 9.76 0.42 -10.51
N ILE A 169 8.80 -0.47 -10.82
CA ILE A 169 8.26 -0.60 -12.17
C ILE A 169 7.48 0.65 -12.59
N SER A 170 6.66 1.20 -11.69
CA SER A 170 5.97 2.48 -11.90
C SER A 170 6.96 3.63 -12.16
N LEU A 171 8.07 3.69 -11.41
CA LEU A 171 9.13 4.67 -11.62
C LEU A 171 9.80 4.50 -12.99
N ARG A 172 10.02 3.26 -13.43
CA ARG A 172 10.52 2.95 -14.78
C ARG A 172 9.54 3.43 -15.86
N HIS A 173 8.23 3.23 -15.69
CA HIS A 173 7.21 3.77 -16.59
C HIS A 173 7.19 5.30 -16.62
N GLN A 174 7.30 5.95 -15.46
CA GLN A 174 7.37 7.41 -15.34
C GLN A 174 8.60 7.98 -16.05
N ARG A 175 9.77 7.35 -15.92
CA ARG A 175 11.00 7.76 -16.64
C ARG A 175 10.88 7.63 -18.16
N ARG A 176 10.03 6.70 -18.63
CA ARG A 176 9.66 6.56 -20.06
C ARG A 176 8.46 7.43 -20.45
N GLN A 177 8.06 8.37 -19.60
CA GLN A 177 6.96 9.31 -19.82
C GLN A 177 5.63 8.63 -20.16
N ARG A 178 5.40 7.42 -19.62
CA ARG A 178 4.11 6.74 -19.75
C ARG A 178 3.10 7.34 -18.78
N ASP A 179 1.84 7.43 -19.21
CA ASP A 179 0.76 7.88 -18.34
C ASP A 179 0.57 6.87 -17.20
N VAL A 180 0.75 7.34 -15.96
CA VAL A 180 0.81 6.48 -14.78
C VAL A 180 -0.52 5.78 -14.55
N LEU A 181 -1.64 6.49 -14.70
CA LEU A 181 -2.97 5.91 -14.56
C LEU A 181 -3.21 4.81 -15.59
N THR A 182 -2.78 5.00 -16.84
CA THR A 182 -2.86 3.98 -17.89
C THR A 182 -2.07 2.73 -17.50
N THR A 183 -0.81 2.87 -17.11
CA THR A 183 0.02 1.71 -16.71
C THR A 183 -0.51 1.03 -15.45
N ASN A 184 -1.05 1.80 -14.50
CA ASN A 184 -1.63 1.26 -13.27
C ASN A 184 -2.94 0.50 -13.56
N SER A 185 -3.80 1.01 -14.44
CA SER A 185 -5.02 0.33 -14.88
C SER A 185 -4.72 -1.03 -15.53
N TYR A 186 -3.73 -1.08 -16.44
CA TYR A 186 -3.30 -2.35 -17.04
C TYR A 186 -2.64 -3.27 -16.01
N ALA A 187 -1.84 -2.75 -15.09
CA ALA A 187 -1.26 -3.55 -14.02
C ALA A 187 -2.33 -4.15 -13.10
N MET A 188 -3.39 -3.41 -12.75
CA MET A 188 -4.53 -3.93 -12.00
C MET A 188 -5.26 -5.02 -12.78
N LEU A 189 -5.50 -4.81 -14.08
CA LEU A 189 -6.15 -5.82 -14.93
C LEU A 189 -5.33 -7.10 -14.99
N TYR A 190 -4.03 -7.01 -15.26
CA TYR A 190 -3.16 -8.18 -15.33
C TYR A 190 -2.98 -8.85 -13.98
N GLY A 191 -2.86 -8.08 -12.90
CA GLY A 191 -2.85 -8.61 -11.53
C GLY A 191 -4.13 -9.40 -11.25
N ALA A 192 -5.30 -8.86 -11.58
CA ALA A 192 -6.58 -9.55 -11.43
C ALA A 192 -6.61 -10.85 -12.24
N LEU A 193 -6.19 -10.84 -13.51
CA LEU A 193 -6.16 -12.05 -14.33
C LEU A 193 -5.20 -13.12 -13.78
N VAL A 194 -4.05 -12.73 -13.23
CA VAL A 194 -3.13 -13.66 -12.56
C VAL A 194 -3.77 -14.23 -11.30
N MET A 195 -4.44 -13.41 -10.49
CA MET A 195 -5.17 -13.90 -9.30
C MET A 195 -6.28 -14.87 -9.67
N ALA A 196 -7.03 -14.60 -10.75
CA ALA A 196 -8.05 -15.51 -11.27
C ALA A 196 -7.44 -16.84 -11.71
N ALA A 197 -6.32 -16.81 -12.44
CA ALA A 197 -5.63 -18.02 -12.86
C ALA A 197 -5.14 -18.84 -11.65
N LEU A 198 -4.53 -18.20 -10.65
CA LEU A 198 -4.09 -18.89 -9.44
C LEU A 198 -5.25 -19.46 -8.61
N ALA A 199 -6.36 -18.73 -8.49
CA ALA A 199 -7.56 -19.22 -7.81
C ALA A 199 -8.10 -20.48 -8.49
N LEU A 200 -8.25 -20.44 -9.83
CA LEU A 200 -8.72 -21.60 -10.60
C LEU A 200 -7.74 -22.79 -10.51
N LEU A 201 -6.43 -22.54 -10.50
CA LEU A 201 -5.42 -23.59 -10.31
C LEU A 201 -5.46 -24.22 -8.92
N ASN A 202 -5.87 -23.45 -7.90
CA ASN A 202 -6.11 -23.97 -6.54
C ASN A 202 -7.44 -24.73 -6.41
N GLY A 203 -8.27 -24.76 -7.47
CA GLY A 203 -9.60 -25.36 -7.44
C GLY A 203 -10.68 -24.44 -6.87
N ASP A 204 -10.37 -23.16 -6.64
CA ASP A 204 -11.34 -22.18 -6.13
C ASP A 204 -12.34 -21.77 -7.20
N SER A 205 -13.59 -21.55 -6.80
CA SER A 205 -14.59 -20.90 -7.65
C SER A 205 -14.37 -19.39 -7.67
N LEU A 206 -14.48 -18.77 -8.86
CA LEU A 206 -14.47 -17.31 -9.00
C LEU A 206 -15.83 -16.67 -8.67
N ALA A 207 -16.81 -17.45 -8.21
CA ALA A 207 -18.10 -16.91 -7.79
C ALA A 207 -17.89 -15.92 -6.62
N PRO A 208 -18.39 -14.68 -6.73
CA PRO A 208 -18.33 -13.74 -5.61
C PRO A 208 -19.23 -14.24 -4.48
N ALA A 209 -18.88 -13.94 -3.24
CA ALA A 209 -19.82 -14.11 -2.14
C ALA A 209 -21.01 -13.17 -2.36
N LEU A 210 -22.22 -13.75 -2.44
CA LEU A 210 -23.47 -12.99 -2.64
C LEU A 210 -23.98 -12.35 -1.34
N ASN A 211 -23.08 -12.11 -0.38
CA ASN A 211 -23.37 -11.47 0.89
C ASN A 211 -23.29 -9.93 0.72
N VAL A 212 -24.27 -9.20 1.27
CA VAL A 212 -24.37 -7.74 1.15
C VAL A 212 -23.17 -7.01 1.78
N GLN A 213 -22.68 -7.48 2.93
CA GLN A 213 -21.48 -6.94 3.58
C GLN A 213 -20.24 -7.16 2.70
N TRP A 214 -20.08 -8.37 2.13
CA TRP A 214 -18.96 -8.65 1.22
C TRP A 214 -19.01 -7.79 -0.05
N LEU A 215 -20.18 -7.69 -0.69
CA LEU A 215 -20.39 -6.92 -1.92
C LEU A 215 -20.20 -5.42 -1.69
N SER A 216 -20.70 -4.89 -0.57
CA SER A 216 -20.54 -3.46 -0.24
C SER A 216 -19.08 -3.13 0.08
N ALA A 217 -18.38 -3.96 0.84
CA ALA A 217 -16.95 -3.82 1.09
C ALA A 217 -16.14 -3.95 -0.21
N MET A 218 -16.48 -4.91 -1.08
CA MET A 218 -15.85 -5.09 -2.40
C MET A 218 -16.04 -3.85 -3.29
N GLY A 219 -17.27 -3.33 -3.37
CA GLY A 219 -17.58 -2.11 -4.13
C GLY A 219 -16.83 -0.90 -3.57
N TYR A 220 -16.77 -0.76 -2.25
CA TYR A 220 -16.01 0.30 -1.58
C TYR A 220 -14.52 0.22 -1.93
N LEU A 221 -13.90 -0.95 -1.78
CA LEU A 221 -12.48 -1.18 -2.07
C LEU A 221 -12.14 -0.96 -3.55
N ALA A 222 -13.00 -1.40 -4.46
CA ALA A 222 -12.80 -1.23 -5.89
C ALA A 222 -12.95 0.24 -6.31
N ILE A 223 -14.06 0.89 -5.95
CA ILE A 223 -14.37 2.24 -6.43
C ILE A 223 -13.64 3.31 -5.61
N PHE A 224 -13.83 3.33 -4.30
CA PHE A 224 -13.22 4.35 -3.45
C PHE A 224 -11.75 4.06 -3.22
N GLY A 225 -11.45 2.85 -2.72
CA GLY A 225 -10.08 2.46 -2.37
C GLY A 225 -9.11 2.46 -3.55
N SER A 226 -9.60 2.07 -4.74
CA SER A 226 -8.73 1.86 -5.90
C SER A 226 -8.93 2.95 -6.96
N VAL A 227 -10.12 3.10 -7.57
CA VAL A 227 -10.31 4.11 -8.63
C VAL A 227 -10.14 5.55 -8.13
N LEU A 228 -10.91 5.95 -7.12
CA LEU A 228 -10.86 7.31 -6.58
C LEU A 228 -9.58 7.55 -5.78
N GLY A 229 -9.12 6.57 -5.00
CA GLY A 229 -7.87 6.63 -4.25
C GLY A 229 -6.67 6.91 -5.16
N PHE A 230 -6.44 6.07 -6.18
CA PHE A 230 -5.35 6.30 -7.13
C PHE A 230 -5.55 7.60 -7.92
N GLY A 231 -6.76 7.89 -8.40
CA GLY A 231 -7.07 9.12 -9.12
C GLY A 231 -6.75 10.39 -8.32
N ALA A 232 -7.18 10.43 -7.06
CA ALA A 232 -6.93 11.55 -6.14
C ALA A 232 -5.44 11.66 -5.80
N TYR A 233 -4.77 10.54 -5.50
CA TYR A 233 -3.35 10.52 -5.18
C TYR A 233 -2.49 11.02 -6.35
N PHE A 234 -2.70 10.53 -7.57
CA PHE A 234 -1.93 11.00 -8.73
C PHE A 234 -2.24 12.46 -9.09
N THR A 235 -3.48 12.90 -8.88
CA THR A 235 -3.83 14.33 -9.03
C THR A 235 -3.08 15.18 -7.99
N LEU A 236 -3.00 14.71 -6.75
CA LEU A 236 -2.25 15.37 -5.68
C LEU A 236 -0.75 15.42 -6.02
N VAL A 237 -0.15 14.29 -6.42
CA VAL A 237 1.25 14.22 -6.88
C VAL A 237 1.52 15.21 -8.01
N GLY A 238 0.62 15.32 -8.99
CA GLY A 238 0.75 16.26 -10.10
C GLY A 238 0.68 17.73 -9.67
N ARG A 239 -0.02 18.05 -8.56
CA ARG A 239 -0.22 19.44 -8.09
C ARG A 239 0.80 19.91 -7.06
N ILE A 240 1.19 19.06 -6.11
CA ILE A 240 2.09 19.43 -5.00
C ILE A 240 3.43 18.68 -5.04
N GLY A 241 3.61 17.80 -6.02
CA GLY A 241 4.81 16.97 -6.18
C GLY A 241 4.77 15.69 -5.36
N ALA A 242 5.45 14.65 -5.85
CA ALA A 242 5.47 13.32 -5.24
C ALA A 242 6.00 13.33 -3.79
N SER A 243 7.00 14.16 -3.50
CA SER A 243 7.57 14.28 -2.16
C SER A 243 6.56 14.83 -1.14
N GLN A 244 5.70 15.78 -1.52
CA GLN A 244 4.70 16.34 -0.60
C GLN A 244 3.48 15.43 -0.50
N ALA A 245 3.05 14.83 -1.61
CA ALA A 245 1.98 13.85 -1.61
C ALA A 245 2.33 12.61 -0.75
N ALA A 246 3.59 12.20 -0.72
CA ALA A 246 4.02 11.06 0.10
C ALA A 246 3.85 11.27 1.61
N TYR A 247 3.78 12.52 2.11
CA TYR A 247 3.44 12.74 3.52
C TYR A 247 2.05 12.24 3.89
N SER A 248 1.13 12.09 2.92
CA SER A 248 -0.21 11.57 3.22
C SER A 248 -0.14 10.14 3.76
N THR A 249 0.86 9.37 3.35
CA THR A 249 1.03 7.98 3.80
C THR A 249 1.42 7.85 5.26
N LEU A 250 1.93 8.92 5.87
CA LEU A 250 2.19 8.98 7.31
C LEU A 250 0.91 9.02 8.15
N LEU A 251 -0.19 9.46 7.54
CA LEU A 251 -1.45 9.68 8.25
C LEU A 251 -2.40 8.49 8.12
N PHE A 252 -2.16 7.56 7.19
CA PHE A 252 -3.00 6.36 7.05
C PHE A 252 -3.03 5.54 8.34
N PRO A 253 -1.90 5.32 9.05
CA PRO A 253 -1.92 4.56 10.29
C PRO A 253 -2.73 5.20 11.39
N LEU A 254 -2.80 6.54 11.44
CA LEU A 254 -3.62 7.23 12.43
C LEU A 254 -5.11 6.96 12.21
N VAL A 255 -5.56 7.01 10.95
CA VAL A 255 -6.95 6.67 10.61
C VAL A 255 -7.23 5.19 10.83
N ALA A 256 -6.36 4.31 10.34
CA ALA A 256 -6.52 2.86 10.43
C ALA A 256 -6.55 2.38 11.89
N LEU A 257 -5.60 2.81 12.74
CA LEU A 257 -5.58 2.44 14.16
C LEU A 257 -6.78 2.98 14.92
N THR A 258 -7.25 4.19 14.58
CA THR A 258 -8.49 4.73 15.17
C THR A 258 -9.66 3.81 14.85
N LEU A 259 -9.80 3.36 13.60
CA LEU A 259 -10.86 2.45 13.18
C LEU A 259 -10.68 1.05 13.79
N SER A 260 -9.47 0.52 13.86
CA SER A 260 -9.20 -0.77 14.54
C SER A 260 -9.54 -0.72 16.02
N THR A 261 -9.36 0.43 16.69
CA THR A 261 -9.75 0.60 18.09
C THR A 261 -11.26 0.52 18.26
N LEU A 262 -12.02 1.08 17.31
CA LEU A 262 -13.48 1.16 17.36
C LEU A 262 -14.17 -0.13 16.90
N TYR A 263 -13.62 -0.81 15.89
CA TYR A 263 -14.27 -1.92 15.19
C TYR A 263 -13.58 -3.28 15.40
N GLU A 264 -12.25 -3.31 15.53
CA GLU A 264 -11.47 -4.56 15.71
C GLU A 264 -11.13 -4.82 17.18
N GLY A 265 -11.56 -3.96 18.11
CA GLY A 265 -11.24 -4.09 19.54
C GLY A 265 -9.75 -3.91 19.85
N TYR A 266 -9.01 -3.16 19.03
CA TYR A 266 -7.57 -2.95 19.24
C TYR A 266 -7.30 -2.23 20.57
N HIS A 267 -6.57 -2.90 21.47
CA HIS A 267 -6.18 -2.36 22.76
C HIS A 267 -4.80 -1.68 22.70
N TRP A 268 -4.77 -0.41 23.06
CA TRP A 268 -3.55 0.37 23.12
C TRP A 268 -2.70 -0.01 24.32
N HIS A 269 -1.43 -0.27 24.06
CA HIS A 269 -0.40 -0.47 25.07
C HIS A 269 0.64 0.64 24.98
N SER A 270 1.33 0.94 26.07
CA SER A 270 2.33 2.01 26.11
C SER A 270 3.46 1.80 25.09
N ASN A 271 3.91 0.56 24.92
CA ASN A 271 4.91 0.17 23.93
C ASN A 271 4.41 0.36 22.48
N ALA A 272 3.12 0.11 22.21
CA ALA A 272 2.52 0.35 20.90
C ALA A 272 2.50 1.84 20.53
N ILE A 273 2.23 2.72 21.50
CA ILE A 273 2.30 4.18 21.30
C ILE A 273 3.74 4.60 20.99
N VAL A 274 4.72 4.12 21.77
CA VAL A 274 6.14 4.42 21.54
C VAL A 274 6.56 3.93 20.15
N GLY A 275 6.20 2.70 19.79
CA GLY A 275 6.51 2.12 18.48
C GLY A 275 5.90 2.90 17.32
N LEU A 276 4.62 3.29 17.43
CA LEU A 276 3.95 4.15 16.46
C LEU A 276 4.68 5.49 16.29
N VAL A 277 5.00 6.17 17.40
CA VAL A 277 5.72 7.46 17.36
C VAL A 277 7.09 7.29 16.70
N MET A 278 7.83 6.24 17.03
CA MET A 278 9.12 5.95 16.42
C MET A 278 9.02 5.73 14.90
N ILE A 279 8.03 4.95 14.44
CA ILE A 279 7.81 4.69 13.02
C ILE A 279 7.44 5.97 12.26
N LEU A 280 6.50 6.75 12.81
CA LEU A 280 6.08 8.02 12.21
C LEU A 280 7.25 9.02 12.19
N ALA A 281 8.05 9.09 13.25
CA ALA A 281 9.25 9.91 13.30
C ALA A 281 10.30 9.46 12.28
N GLY A 282 10.56 8.15 12.15
CA GLY A 282 11.48 7.60 11.16
C GLY A 282 11.06 7.95 9.73
N ASN A 283 9.77 7.77 9.41
CA ASN A 283 9.25 8.16 8.11
C ASN A 283 9.31 9.69 7.92
N MET A 284 9.03 10.51 8.94
CA MET A 284 9.18 11.96 8.88
C MET A 284 10.63 12.37 8.59
N VAL A 285 11.63 11.73 9.22
CA VAL A 285 13.05 11.95 8.95
C VAL A 285 13.39 11.74 7.47
N MET A 286 12.76 10.77 6.79
CA MET A 286 12.96 10.57 5.34
C MET A 286 12.46 11.76 4.50
N PHE A 287 11.42 12.44 4.94
CA PHE A 287 10.79 13.52 4.18
C PHE A 287 11.31 14.93 4.55
N VAL A 288 11.80 15.14 5.76
CA VAL A 288 12.31 16.43 6.23
C VAL A 288 13.47 16.89 5.34
N ARG A 289 13.32 18.07 4.74
CA ARG A 289 14.40 18.75 4.02
C ARG A 289 15.23 19.53 5.05
N TRP A 290 16.38 18.99 5.45
CA TRP A 290 17.32 19.79 6.22
C TRP A 290 17.85 20.95 5.36
N PRO A 291 17.97 22.17 5.93
CA PRO A 291 18.64 23.28 5.26
C PRO A 291 20.05 22.82 4.90
N THR A 292 20.37 22.71 3.61
CA THR A 292 21.74 22.50 3.18
C THR A 292 22.57 23.70 3.64
N PRO A 293 23.70 23.51 4.35
CA PRO A 293 24.60 24.61 4.63
C PRO A 293 24.99 25.23 3.29
N ARG A 294 24.70 26.52 3.09
CA ARG A 294 25.20 27.25 1.91
C ARG A 294 26.71 27.06 1.91
N ARG A 295 27.25 26.35 0.91
CA ARG A 295 28.69 26.37 0.64
C ARG A 295 29.03 27.83 0.38
N LEU A 296 29.76 28.45 1.31
CA LEU A 296 30.38 29.75 1.10
C LEU A 296 31.23 29.61 -0.16
N ARG A 297 30.88 30.35 -1.21
CA ARG A 297 31.75 30.48 -2.38
C ARG A 297 33.03 31.19 -1.89
N PRO A 298 34.23 30.66 -2.16
CA PRO A 298 35.44 31.45 -2.01
C PRO A 298 35.30 32.67 -2.93
N ALA A 299 35.55 33.86 -2.38
CA ALA A 299 35.62 35.11 -3.12
C ALA A 299 36.86 35.15 -4.02
#